data_AF-A0A3D0NXV1-F1
#
_entry.id   AF-A0A3D0NXV1-F1
#
_cell.length_a   1.000
_cell.length_b   1.000
_cell.length_c   1.000
_cell.angle_alpha   90.00
_cell.angle_beta   90.00
_cell.angle_gamma   90.00
#
_symmetry.space_group_name_H-M   'P 1'
#
loop_
_entity.id
_entity.type
_entity.pdbx_description
1 polymer ?
#
loop_
_entity_poly.entity_id
_entity_poly.type
_entity_poly.pdbx_seq_one_letter_code
_entity_poly.pdbx_strand_id
1 'polypeptide(L)'
;MGFVDNDYKKVKPIKQEHKNACWAACLEWWQRANKFGTVYSQSALRKEKDIKAMYNSDSVTGDVHKKSHANYGVLEKHELLSLYRQPRFEMFVYEEPALQPGLFHELLATRGPVIIGYFDSFSNGNHVNVVCGYDLDLQMVEVMEPRKGKFVERGVTEYLG
;
A
#
# COMPACT_ATOMS: atom_id res chain seq x y z
N MET A 1 20.74 0.34 17.23
CA MET A 1 19.70 1.26 17.73
C MET A 1 18.39 0.82 17.08
N GLY A 2 17.24 0.93 17.75
CA GLY A 2 15.96 0.51 17.15
C GLY A 2 15.47 1.50 16.08
N PHE A 3 14.38 1.17 15.39
CA PHE A 3 13.67 2.09 14.48
C PHE A 3 13.60 3.51 15.07
N VAL A 4 13.96 4.51 14.27
CA VAL A 4 13.74 5.93 14.60
C VAL A 4 12.29 6.07 15.08
N ASP A 5 12.08 6.79 16.19
CA ASP A 5 10.82 6.88 16.92
C ASP A 5 9.59 6.93 15.98
N ASN A 6 8.96 5.77 15.77
CA ASN A 6 7.94 5.61 14.74
C ASN A 6 6.59 6.00 15.32
N ASP A 7 6.31 7.30 15.27
CA ASP A 7 5.03 7.87 15.73
C ASP A 7 3.81 7.24 15.05
N TYR A 8 3.97 6.67 13.85
CA TYR A 8 2.87 6.01 13.15
C TYR A 8 2.38 4.74 13.85
N LYS A 9 3.17 4.13 14.76
CA LYS A 9 2.74 2.99 15.59
C LYS A 9 1.57 3.32 16.52
N LYS A 10 1.33 4.61 16.78
CA LYS A 10 0.15 5.10 17.54
C LYS A 10 -1.15 4.90 16.74
N VAL A 11 -1.07 4.74 15.41
CA VAL A 11 -2.22 4.46 14.56
C VAL A 11 -2.44 2.96 14.46
N LYS A 12 -3.58 2.49 14.97
CA LYS A 12 -3.93 1.07 14.97
C LYS A 12 -3.80 0.46 13.55
N PRO A 13 -3.05 -0.63 13.37
CA PRO A 13 -2.90 -1.28 12.07
C PRO A 13 -4.24 -1.82 11.56
N ILE A 14 -4.44 -1.81 10.25
CA ILE A 14 -5.70 -2.19 9.62
C ILE A 14 -5.54 -3.52 8.91
N LYS A 15 -6.42 -4.48 9.24
CA LYS A 15 -6.52 -5.74 8.53
C LYS A 15 -7.39 -5.55 7.27
N GLN A 16 -6.97 -6.11 6.14
CA GLN A 16 -7.79 -6.17 4.94
C GLN A 16 -9.04 -7.04 5.18
N GLU A 17 -10.21 -6.50 4.84
CA GLU A 17 -11.51 -7.16 4.95
C GLU A 17 -11.69 -8.24 3.87
N HIS A 18 -10.96 -8.10 2.75
CA HIS A 18 -11.01 -9.03 1.62
C HIS A 18 -9.60 -9.39 1.15
N LYS A 19 -9.42 -10.58 0.57
CA LYS A 19 -8.11 -11.05 0.07
C LYS A 19 -7.46 -10.13 -0.97
N ASN A 20 -8.28 -9.39 -1.73
CA ASN A 20 -7.84 -8.45 -2.78
C ASN A 20 -7.92 -6.98 -2.32
N ALA A 21 -7.98 -6.70 -1.01
CA ALA A 21 -8.17 -5.35 -0.47
C ALA A 21 -6.91 -4.77 0.20
N CYS A 22 -5.72 -5.34 -0.05
CA CYS A 22 -4.47 -4.83 0.51
C CYS A 22 -4.25 -3.35 0.18
N TRP A 23 -4.44 -2.94 -1.07
CA TRP A 23 -4.34 -1.54 -1.49
C TRP A 23 -5.30 -0.61 -0.74
N ALA A 24 -6.53 -1.07 -0.47
CA ALA A 24 -7.57 -0.27 0.17
C ALA A 24 -7.32 -0.12 1.67
N ALA A 25 -6.91 -1.20 2.33
CA ALA A 25 -6.50 -1.19 3.73
C ALA A 25 -5.26 -0.33 3.97
N CYS A 26 -4.28 -0.40 3.06
CA CYS A 26 -3.10 0.45 3.07
C CYS A 26 -3.44 1.93 2.89
N LEU A 27 -4.31 2.26 1.92
CA LEU A 27 -4.74 3.64 1.72
C LEU A 27 -5.53 4.18 2.91
N GLU A 28 -6.42 3.39 3.50
CA GLU A 28 -7.15 3.77 4.71
C GLU A 28 -6.19 4.08 5.86
N TRP A 29 -5.24 3.19 6.15
CA TRP A 29 -4.29 3.39 7.24
C TRP A 29 -3.38 4.59 6.97
N TRP A 30 -2.90 4.74 5.73
CA TRP A 30 -2.04 5.85 5.32
C TRP A 30 -2.71 7.22 5.53
N GLN A 31 -4.00 7.34 5.20
CA GLN A 31 -4.77 8.56 5.47
C GLN A 31 -4.86 8.87 6.97
N ARG A 32 -5.07 7.84 7.81
CA ARG A 32 -5.10 8.00 9.27
C ARG A 32 -3.73 8.42 9.82
N ALA A 33 -2.66 7.81 9.32
CA ALA A 33 -1.29 8.12 9.71
C ALA A 33 -0.89 9.56 9.35
N ASN A 34 -1.37 10.07 8.21
CA ASN A 34 -1.20 11.46 7.80
C ASN A 34 -2.26 12.43 8.33
N LYS A 35 -3.14 11.98 9.25
CA LYS A 35 -4.15 12.81 9.93
C LYS A 35 -5.08 13.57 8.98
N PHE A 36 -5.49 12.92 7.89
CA PHE A 36 -6.42 13.50 6.94
C PHE A 36 -7.74 13.87 7.62
N GLY A 37 -8.33 15.02 7.24
CA GLY A 37 -9.62 15.45 7.78
C GLY A 37 -10.78 14.54 7.36
N THR A 38 -10.66 13.87 6.21
CA THR A 38 -11.57 12.82 5.74
C THR A 38 -10.78 11.55 5.51
N VAL A 39 -11.21 10.45 6.13
CA VAL A 39 -10.60 9.12 5.93
C VAL A 39 -11.61 8.21 5.24
N TYR A 40 -11.27 7.78 4.03
CA TYR A 40 -12.05 6.80 3.28
C TYR A 40 -11.68 5.39 3.74
N SER A 41 -12.66 4.65 4.28
CA SER A 41 -12.43 3.27 4.71
C SER A 41 -12.27 2.33 3.52
N GLN A 42 -11.58 1.20 3.71
CA GLN A 42 -11.44 0.18 2.67
C GLN A 42 -12.80 -0.33 2.17
N SER A 43 -13.80 -0.40 3.06
CA SER A 43 -15.17 -0.79 2.71
C SER A 43 -15.84 0.27 1.83
N ALA A 44 -15.62 1.55 2.14
CA ALA A 44 -16.16 2.67 1.36
C ALA A 44 -15.50 2.74 -0.02
N LEU A 45 -14.16 2.77 -0.08
CA LEU A 45 -13.37 2.82 -1.32
C LEU A 45 -13.78 1.69 -2.29
N ARG A 46 -13.90 0.46 -1.80
CA ARG A 46 -14.27 -0.70 -2.64
C ARG A 46 -15.72 -0.68 -3.12
N LYS A 47 -16.57 0.19 -2.58
CA LYS A 47 -17.96 0.37 -3.01
C LYS A 47 -18.13 1.52 -3.99
N GLU A 48 -17.15 2.41 -4.13
CA GLU A 48 -17.19 3.53 -5.05
C GLU A 48 -17.34 3.04 -6.51
N LYS A 49 -18.19 3.73 -7.28
CA LYS A 49 -18.61 3.27 -8.61
C LYS A 49 -17.46 3.30 -9.61
N ASP A 50 -16.65 4.34 -9.55
CA ASP A 50 -15.44 4.54 -10.37
C ASP A 50 -14.36 3.50 -10.02
N ILE A 51 -14.09 3.26 -8.74
CA ILE A 51 -13.14 2.22 -8.32
C ILE A 51 -13.63 0.83 -8.72
N LYS A 52 -14.93 0.54 -8.57
CA LYS A 52 -15.49 -0.74 -9.02
C LYS A 52 -15.44 -0.92 -10.53
N ALA A 53 -15.43 0.16 -11.30
CA ALA A 53 -15.27 0.10 -12.75
C ALA A 53 -13.84 -0.30 -13.15
N MET A 54 -12.84 0.01 -12.32
CA MET A 54 -11.45 -0.44 -12.50
C MET A 54 -11.32 -1.97 -12.33
N TYR A 55 -12.14 -2.63 -11.50
CA TYR A 55 -12.05 -4.09 -11.34
C TYR A 55 -12.35 -4.90 -12.61
N ASN A 56 -12.84 -4.25 -13.67
CA ASN A 56 -13.40 -4.87 -14.86
C ASN A 56 -12.37 -5.23 -15.93
N SER A 57 -11.06 -5.19 -15.68
CA SER A 57 -10.11 -5.55 -16.73
C SER A 57 -8.87 -6.25 -16.21
N ASP A 58 -8.51 -7.33 -16.88
CA ASP A 58 -7.13 -7.72 -17.11
C ASP A 58 -6.66 -7.00 -18.39
N SER A 59 -5.70 -6.07 -18.28
CA SER A 59 -5.27 -5.25 -19.42
C SER A 59 -4.47 -6.02 -20.46
N VAL A 60 -3.96 -7.21 -20.11
CA VAL A 60 -3.19 -8.06 -21.01
C VAL A 60 -4.12 -8.87 -21.92
N THR A 61 -5.20 -9.40 -21.35
CA THR A 61 -6.15 -10.29 -22.04
C THR A 61 -7.43 -9.61 -22.46
N GLY A 62 -7.77 -8.47 -21.85
CA GLY A 62 -9.05 -7.77 -22.03
C GLY A 62 -10.21 -8.39 -21.23
N ASP A 63 -9.93 -9.36 -20.35
CA ASP A 63 -10.97 -10.09 -19.64
C ASP A 63 -11.66 -9.26 -18.56
N VAL A 64 -12.99 -9.38 -18.49
CA VAL A 64 -13.80 -8.74 -17.44
C VAL A 64 -14.04 -9.71 -16.29
N HIS A 65 -13.46 -9.41 -15.13
CA HIS A 65 -13.63 -10.22 -13.93
C HIS A 65 -15.03 -10.07 -13.31
N LYS A 66 -15.84 -11.13 -13.37
CA LYS A 66 -17.11 -11.20 -12.60
C LYS A 66 -16.82 -11.25 -11.09
N LYS A 67 -17.82 -10.94 -10.25
CA LYS A 67 -17.70 -10.98 -8.78
C LYS A 67 -17.17 -12.30 -8.20
N SER A 68 -17.42 -13.42 -8.87
CA SER A 68 -16.95 -14.75 -8.48
C SER A 68 -15.49 -15.01 -8.86
N HIS A 69 -14.89 -14.17 -9.70
CA HIS A 69 -13.53 -14.35 -10.17
C HIS A 69 -12.52 -14.14 -9.02
N ALA A 70 -11.45 -14.94 -9.01
CA ALA A 70 -10.47 -14.89 -7.94
C ALA A 70 -9.80 -13.52 -7.80
N ASN A 71 -9.63 -12.80 -8.92
CA ASN A 71 -9.03 -11.47 -8.99
C ASN A 71 -10.05 -10.33 -8.93
N TYR A 72 -11.34 -10.61 -8.68
CA TYR A 72 -12.31 -9.53 -8.53
C TYR A 72 -11.92 -8.59 -7.38
N GLY A 73 -11.83 -7.30 -7.68
CA GLY A 73 -11.42 -6.29 -6.71
C GLY A 73 -9.91 -6.09 -6.56
N VAL A 74 -9.10 -6.74 -7.41
CA VAL A 74 -7.70 -6.37 -7.66
C VAL A 74 -7.70 -5.12 -8.53
N LEU A 75 -6.71 -4.25 -8.31
CA LEU A 75 -6.40 -3.15 -9.20
C LEU A 75 -5.06 -3.45 -9.87
N GLU A 76 -4.98 -3.24 -11.16
CA GLU A 76 -3.71 -3.30 -11.87
C GLU A 76 -2.83 -2.09 -11.53
N LYS A 77 -1.53 -2.15 -11.87
CA LYS A 77 -0.56 -1.08 -11.60
C LYS A 77 -1.10 0.28 -12.07
N HIS A 78 -1.58 0.36 -13.31
CA HIS A 78 -2.04 1.63 -13.89
C HIS A 78 -3.30 2.19 -13.19
N GLU A 79 -4.22 1.32 -12.76
CA GLU A 79 -5.44 1.68 -12.02
C GLU A 79 -5.10 2.15 -10.61
N LEU A 80 -4.18 1.45 -9.95
CA LEU A 80 -3.69 1.80 -8.63
C LEU A 80 -2.98 3.16 -8.64
N LEU A 81 -2.15 3.42 -9.65
CA LEU A 81 -1.50 4.72 -9.86
C LEU A 81 -2.54 5.81 -10.13
N SER A 82 -3.56 5.53 -10.96
CA SER A 82 -4.66 6.45 -11.23
C SER A 82 -5.42 6.81 -9.95
N LEU A 83 -5.73 5.81 -9.13
CA LEU A 83 -6.38 5.99 -7.82
C LEU A 83 -5.53 6.86 -6.89
N TYR A 84 -4.25 6.56 -6.72
CA TYR A 84 -3.38 7.32 -5.82
C TYR A 84 -3.09 8.74 -6.31
N ARG A 85 -3.14 8.99 -7.62
CA ARG A 85 -3.02 10.34 -8.20
C ARG A 85 -4.30 11.18 -8.08
N GLN A 86 -5.40 10.63 -7.56
CA GLN A 86 -6.62 11.42 -7.36
C GLN A 86 -6.34 12.59 -6.39
N PRO A 87 -6.76 13.84 -6.70
CA PRO A 87 -6.44 15.02 -5.89
C PRO A 87 -6.84 14.91 -4.42
N ARG A 88 -7.90 14.14 -4.11
CA ARG A 88 -8.38 13.93 -2.74
C ARG A 88 -7.39 13.22 -1.81
N PHE A 89 -6.36 12.57 -2.34
CA PHE A 89 -5.35 11.88 -1.55
C PHE A 89 -4.04 12.67 -1.41
N GLU A 90 -3.85 13.73 -2.20
CA GLU A 90 -2.65 14.59 -2.15
C GLU A 90 -1.31 13.81 -2.19
N MET A 91 -1.30 12.64 -2.83
CA MET A 91 -0.14 11.75 -2.83
C MET A 91 0.90 12.13 -3.89
N PHE A 92 2.17 12.03 -3.51
CA PHE A 92 3.28 11.95 -4.46
C PHE A 92 3.45 10.50 -4.90
N VAL A 93 3.34 10.26 -6.19
CA VAL A 93 3.37 8.91 -6.77
C VAL A 93 4.60 8.74 -7.64
N TYR A 94 5.49 7.85 -7.20
CA TYR A 94 6.68 7.45 -7.94
C TYR A 94 6.38 6.16 -8.70
N GLU A 95 6.65 6.17 -10.01
CA GLU A 95 6.55 4.97 -10.84
C GLU A 95 7.95 4.43 -11.07
N GLU A 96 8.20 3.19 -10.66
CA GLU A 96 9.50 2.52 -10.79
C GLU A 96 10.68 3.39 -10.31
N PRO A 97 10.62 3.94 -9.09
CA PRO A 97 11.78 4.65 -8.57
C PRO A 97 12.95 3.68 -8.51
N ALA A 98 14.14 4.13 -8.94
CA ALA A 98 15.37 3.43 -8.61
C ALA A 98 15.49 3.41 -7.08
N LEU A 99 15.10 2.30 -6.45
CA LEU A 99 15.09 2.18 -5.00
C LEU A 99 16.55 2.10 -4.52
N GLN A 100 17.06 3.21 -4.00
CA GLN A 100 18.40 3.29 -3.43
C GLN A 100 18.36 3.04 -1.92
N PRO A 101 19.43 2.49 -1.32
CA PRO A 101 19.57 2.43 0.13
C PRO A 101 19.33 3.81 0.74
N GLY A 102 18.43 3.89 1.72
CA GLY A 102 18.07 5.16 2.38
C GLY A 102 16.91 5.94 1.77
N LEU A 103 16.37 5.55 0.59
CA LEU A 103 15.19 6.25 0.03
C LEU A 103 13.99 6.24 0.99
N PHE A 104 13.71 5.10 1.65
CA PHE A 104 12.64 5.05 2.64
C PHE A 104 12.92 5.98 3.82
N HIS A 105 14.17 6.10 4.26
CA HIS A 105 14.53 7.03 5.32
C HIS A 105 14.22 8.48 4.92
N GLU A 106 14.61 8.89 3.71
CA GLU A 106 14.36 10.23 3.19
C GLU A 106 12.86 10.50 3.03
N LEU A 107 12.12 9.56 2.43
CA LEU A 107 10.67 9.71 2.23
C LEU A 107 9.93 9.76 3.58
N LEU A 108 10.29 8.90 4.54
CA LEU A 108 9.67 8.93 5.87
C LEU A 108 9.92 10.26 6.59
N ALA A 109 11.12 10.84 6.44
CA ALA A 109 11.48 12.10 7.07
C ALA A 109 10.81 13.32 6.40
N THR A 110 10.53 13.27 5.10
CA THR A 110 10.09 14.44 4.32
C THR A 110 8.65 14.38 3.82
N ARG A 111 8.10 13.18 3.65
CA ARG A 111 6.78 12.92 3.04
C ARG A 111 5.86 12.08 3.93
N GLY A 112 6.42 11.36 4.89
CA GLY A 112 5.69 10.47 5.79
C GLY A 112 5.64 9.02 5.31
N PRO A 113 4.65 8.21 5.77
CA PRO A 113 4.62 6.79 5.49
C PRO A 113 4.43 6.53 3.99
N VAL A 114 5.02 5.44 3.48
CA VAL A 114 5.11 5.16 2.04
C VAL A 114 4.27 3.95 1.69
N ILE A 115 3.25 4.11 0.85
CA ILE A 115 2.56 2.96 0.25
C ILE A 115 3.47 2.37 -0.83
N ILE A 116 3.72 1.06 -0.76
CA ILE A 116 4.55 0.34 -1.73
C ILE A 116 3.81 -0.88 -2.28
N GLY A 117 3.78 -0.98 -3.61
CA GLY A 117 3.40 -2.20 -4.33
C GLY A 117 4.64 -3.01 -4.69
N TYR A 118 4.59 -4.31 -4.48
CA TYR A 118 5.70 -5.23 -4.71
C TYR A 118 5.20 -6.65 -5.02
N PHE A 119 6.08 -7.50 -5.54
CA PHE A 119 5.79 -8.92 -5.68
C PHE A 119 6.17 -9.66 -4.40
N ASP A 120 5.19 -10.22 -3.70
CA ASP A 120 5.42 -11.02 -2.50
C ASP A 120 5.68 -12.48 -2.88
N SER A 121 6.96 -12.85 -2.87
CA SER A 121 7.46 -14.18 -3.21
C SER A 121 6.88 -15.30 -2.34
N PHE A 122 6.55 -15.03 -1.08
CA PHE A 122 5.95 -16.04 -0.18
C PHE A 122 4.52 -16.39 -0.59
N SER A 123 3.76 -15.41 -1.08
CA SER A 123 2.39 -15.63 -1.55
C SER A 123 2.29 -15.87 -3.05
N ASN A 124 3.41 -15.77 -3.77
CA ASN A 124 3.49 -15.81 -5.23
C ASN A 124 2.47 -14.86 -5.89
N GLY A 125 2.49 -13.59 -5.49
CA GLY A 125 1.53 -12.62 -6.00
C GLY A 125 1.83 -11.18 -5.60
N ASN A 126 1.21 -10.23 -6.32
CA ASN A 126 1.33 -8.81 -6.04
C ASN A 126 0.69 -8.45 -4.70
N HIS A 127 1.36 -7.60 -3.93
CA HIS A 127 0.91 -7.16 -2.63
C HIS A 127 1.23 -5.68 -2.40
N VAL A 128 0.54 -5.06 -1.45
CA VAL A 128 0.72 -3.66 -1.08
C VAL A 128 0.89 -3.56 0.42
N ASN A 129 1.95 -2.90 0.87
CA ASN A 129 2.21 -2.56 2.27
C ASN A 129 2.33 -1.04 2.45
N VAL A 130 2.37 -0.58 3.71
CA VAL A 130 2.77 0.79 4.04
C VAL A 130 4.03 0.77 4.89
N VAL A 131 5.14 1.27 4.37
CA VAL A 131 6.38 1.49 5.11
C VAL A 131 6.19 2.68 6.04
N CYS A 132 6.50 2.51 7.32
CA CYS A 132 6.30 3.53 8.34
C CYS A 132 7.50 3.72 9.27
N GLY A 133 8.46 2.80 9.27
CA GLY A 133 9.72 2.95 9.99
C GLY A 133 10.87 2.45 9.14
N TYR A 134 12.07 2.95 9.44
CA TYR A 134 13.30 2.52 8.80
C TYR A 134 14.42 2.42 9.84
N ASP A 135 15.13 1.29 9.81
CA ASP A 135 16.35 1.03 10.56
C ASP A 135 17.53 1.14 9.59
N LEU A 136 18.35 2.18 9.77
CA LEU A 136 19.49 2.49 8.91
C LEU A 136 20.63 1.49 9.07
N ASP A 137 20.82 0.95 10.28
CA ASP A 137 21.91 0.04 10.60
C ASP A 137 21.66 -1.34 9.99
N LEU A 138 20.42 -1.83 10.10
CA LEU A 138 20.03 -3.17 9.66
C LEU A 138 19.44 -3.20 8.26
N GLN A 139 19.20 -2.05 7.63
CA GLN A 139 18.47 -1.94 6.35
C GLN A 139 17.12 -2.67 6.40
N MET A 140 16.41 -2.48 7.52
CA MET A 140 15.09 -3.04 7.75
C MET A 140 14.04 -1.94 7.70
N VAL A 141 12.85 -2.29 7.24
CA VAL A 141 11.67 -1.42 7.29
C VAL A 141 10.64 -2.00 8.22
N GLU A 142 9.97 -1.12 8.97
CA GLU A 142 8.75 -1.47 9.68
C GLU A 142 7.56 -1.11 8.78
N VAL A 143 6.67 -2.08 8.57
CA VAL A 143 5.54 -1.94 7.66
C VAL A 143 4.21 -2.29 8.33
N MET A 144 3.15 -1.56 7.98
CA MET A 144 1.78 -1.97 8.24
C MET A 144 1.41 -3.06 7.21
N GLU A 145 1.28 -4.30 7.68
CA GLU A 145 0.94 -5.47 6.89
C GLU A 145 -0.58 -5.72 6.91
N PRO A 146 -1.31 -5.42 5.82
CA PRO A 146 -2.76 -5.46 5.83
C PRO A 146 -3.31 -6.89 5.90
N ARG A 147 -2.59 -7.93 5.45
CA ARG A 147 -3.11 -9.32 5.57
C ARG A 147 -3.29 -9.74 7.02
N LYS A 148 -2.38 -9.29 7.88
CA LYS A 148 -2.36 -9.62 9.31
C LYS A 148 -2.98 -8.52 10.18
N GLY A 149 -3.06 -7.29 9.67
CA GLY A 149 -3.45 -6.11 10.46
C GLY A 149 -2.49 -5.86 11.60
N LYS A 150 -1.18 -5.92 11.32
CA LYS A 150 -0.10 -5.76 12.31
C LYS A 150 1.06 -4.99 11.70
N PHE A 151 1.90 -4.41 12.57
CA PHE A 151 3.23 -3.99 12.16
C PHE A 151 4.15 -5.21 12.09
N VAL A 152 4.97 -5.28 11.05
CA VAL A 152 5.99 -6.31 10.87
C VAL A 152 7.27 -5.66 10.36
N GLU A 153 8.41 -6.26 10.70
CA GLU A 153 9.71 -5.86 10.17
C GLU A 153 10.02 -6.69 8.93
N ARG A 154 10.59 -6.05 7.91
CA ARG A 154 10.98 -6.68 6.65
C ARG A 154 12.29 -6.14 6.15
N GLY A 155 13.05 -6.95 5.43
CA GLY A 155 14.26 -6.49 4.76
C GLY A 155 13.91 -5.51 3.65
N VAL A 156 14.68 -4.43 3.51
CA VAL A 156 14.47 -3.50 2.38
C VAL A 156 14.55 -4.24 1.04
N THR A 157 15.42 -5.26 0.94
CA THR A 157 15.60 -6.10 -0.25
C THR A 157 14.34 -6.84 -0.69
N GLU A 158 13.38 -7.11 0.21
CA GLU A 158 12.08 -7.69 -0.17
C GLU A 158 11.27 -6.77 -1.10
N TYR A 159 11.58 -5.47 -1.10
CA TYR A 159 10.92 -4.45 -1.91
C TYR A 159 11.72 -4.03 -3.15
N LEU A 160 13.00 -4.42 -3.23
CA LEU A 160 13.90 -3.94 -4.28
C LEU A 160 13.76 -4.68 -5.61
N GLY A 161 13.13 -5.86 -5.63
CA GLY A 161 12.99 -6.69 -6.84
C GLY A 161 14.28 -7.38 -7.24
#